data_AF-A0A6V7JPA6-F1
#
_entry.id   AF-A0A6V7JPA6-F1
#
_cell.length_a   1.000
_cell.length_b   1.000
_cell.length_c   1.000
_cell.angle_alpha   90.00
_cell.angle_beta   90.00
_cell.angle_gamma   90.00
#
_symmetry.space_group_name_H-M   'P 1'
#
loop_
_entity.id
_entity.type
_entity.pdbx_description
1 polymer ?
#
loop_
_entity_poly.entity_id
_entity_poly.type
_entity_poly.pdbx_seq_one_letter_code
_entity_poly.pdbx_strand_id
1 'polypeptide(L)' 'AWPDHGVPSDPGCVLNFLHDVNARQESIAAALSTSGQSCSSVGPILVHCSAGIGRTGTFIVIDMILDQIKRH' A
#
# COMPACT_ATOMS: atom_id res chain seq x y z
N ALA A 1 -12.52 0.30 9.01
CA ALA A 1 -12.18 1.60 8.39
C ALA A 1 -11.61 2.52 9.46
N TRP A 2 -10.84 3.56 9.09
CA TRP A 2 -10.21 4.47 10.06
C TRP A 2 -11.23 5.48 10.63
N PRO A 3 -11.45 5.54 11.96
CA PRO A 3 -12.41 6.46 12.58
C PRO A 3 -11.93 7.92 12.61
N ASP A 4 -12.84 8.87 12.77
CA ASP A 4 -12.50 10.30 12.84
C ASP A 4 -11.59 10.64 14.04
N HIS A 5 -11.76 9.93 15.16
CA HIS A 5 -10.91 10.04 16.34
C HIS A 5 -10.22 8.71 16.64
N GLY A 6 -8.90 8.76 16.84
CA GLY A 6 -8.10 7.59 17.22
C GLY A 6 -7.67 6.72 16.03
N VAL A 7 -7.63 5.41 16.26
CA VAL A 7 -7.16 4.38 15.32
C VAL A 7 -8.21 3.26 15.20
N PRO A 8 -8.21 2.46 14.12
CA PRO A 8 -9.03 1.26 14.06
C PRO A 8 -8.81 0.35 15.27
N SER A 9 -9.89 -0.12 15.90
CA SER A 9 -9.82 -1.10 16.99
C SER A 9 -9.42 -2.49 16.50
N ASP A 10 -9.74 -2.80 15.24
CA ASP A 10 -9.35 -4.01 14.54
C ASP A 10 -8.36 -3.64 13.41
N PRO A 11 -7.15 -4.23 13.37
CA PRO A 11 -6.19 -3.97 12.31
C PRO A 11 -6.58 -4.61 10.97
N GLY A 12 -7.48 -5.60 10.97
CA GLY A 12 -7.87 -6.37 9.79
C GLY A 12 -8.32 -5.49 8.62
N CYS A 13 -9.03 -4.39 8.89
CA CYS A 13 -9.44 -3.50 7.81
C CYS A 13 -8.26 -2.81 7.09
N VAL A 14 -7.17 -2.49 7.80
CA VAL A 14 -5.99 -1.85 7.20
C VAL A 14 -5.17 -2.90 6.44
N LEU A 15 -5.05 -4.09 7.00
CA LEU A 15 -4.33 -5.21 6.37
C LEU A 15 -5.01 -5.68 5.08
N ASN A 16 -6.34 -5.82 5.08
CA ASN A 16 -7.09 -6.17 3.87
C ASN A 16 -6.96 -5.09 2.80
N PHE A 17 -7.07 -3.82 3.19
CA PHE A 17 -6.89 -2.72 2.24
C PHE A 17 -5.48 -2.71 1.64
N LEU A 18 -4.45 -2.96 2.44
CA LEU A 18 -3.06 -3.07 1.98
C LEU A 18 -2.88 -4.25 1.01
N HIS A 19 -3.50 -5.39 1.29
CA HIS A 19 -3.50 -6.55 0.40
C HIS A 19 -4.09 -6.19 -0.97
N ASP A 20 -5.24 -5.52 -0.99
CA ASP A 20 -5.91 -5.10 -2.22
C ASP A 20 -5.08 -4.09 -3.02
N VAL A 21 -4.44 -3.13 -2.34
CA VAL A 21 -3.54 -2.14 -2.96
C VAL A 21 -2.34 -2.84 -3.61
N ASN A 22 -1.69 -3.77 -2.91
CA ASN A 22 -0.52 -4.49 -3.43
C ASN A 22 -0.88 -5.38 -4.62
N ALA A 23 -1.99 -6.12 -4.55
CA ALA A 23 -2.49 -6.92 -5.67
C ALA A 23 -2.81 -6.06 -6.91
N ARG A 24 -3.36 -4.85 -6.69
CA ARG A 24 -3.66 -3.91 -7.78
C ARG A 24 -2.39 -3.35 -8.42
N GLN A 25 -1.39 -3.00 -7.62
CA GLN A 25 -0.09 -2.52 -8.10
C GLN A 25 0.61 -3.59 -8.95
N GLU A 26 0.63 -4.85 -8.50
CA GLU A 26 1.18 -5.98 -9.26
C GLU A 26 0.45 -6.19 -10.60
N SER A 27 -0.89 -6.10 -10.59
CA SER A 27 -1.69 -6.21 -11.80
C SER A 27 -1.39 -5.10 -12.82
N ILE A 28 -1.19 -3.86 -12.35
CA ILE A 28 -0.80 -2.72 -13.20
C ILE A 28 0.61 -2.95 -13.75
N ALA A 29 1.54 -3.42 -12.92
CA ALA A 29 2.90 -3.76 -13.33
C ALA A 29 2.92 -4.82 -14.44
N ALA A 30 2.15 -5.89 -14.26
CA ALA A 30 2.01 -6.94 -15.25
C ALA A 30 1.46 -6.41 -16.59
N ALA A 31 0.39 -5.60 -16.54
CA ALA A 31 -0.20 -5.01 -17.74
C ALA A 31 0.80 -4.11 -18.50
N LEU A 32 1.58 -3.30 -17.79
CA LEU A 32 2.59 -2.44 -18.42
C LEU A 32 3.76 -3.24 -19.02
N SER A 33 4.18 -4.33 -18.38
CA SER A 33 5.24 -5.20 -18.90
C SER A 33 4.90 -5.84 -20.26
N THR A 34 3.61 -6.11 -20.52
CA THR A 34 3.16 -6.66 -21.83
C THR A 34 3.21 -5.67 -22.98
N SER A 35 3.36 -4.37 -22.71
CA SER A 35 3.44 -3.32 -23.74
C SER A 35 4.86 -3.06 -24.27
N GLY A 36 5.84 -3.89 -23.91
CA GLY A 36 7.25 -3.72 -24.32
C GLY A 36 7.99 -2.61 -23.56
N GLN A 37 7.36 -2.04 -22.53
CA GLN A 37 7.96 -1.04 -21.64
C GLN A 37 8.75 -1.77 -20.54
N SER A 38 10.02 -1.43 -20.35
CA SER A 38 10.88 -2.06 -19.33
C SER A 38 10.24 -1.96 -17.94
N CYS A 39 10.38 -3.01 -17.13
CA CYS A 39 9.84 -3.19 -15.76
C CYS A 39 10.00 -1.97 -14.82
N SER A 40 10.91 -1.03 -15.09
CA SER A 40 11.06 0.26 -14.40
C SER A 40 9.92 1.27 -14.64
N SER A 41 8.82 0.94 -15.32
CA SER A 41 7.80 1.93 -15.69
C SER A 41 6.65 2.12 -14.69
N VAL A 42 6.54 1.26 -13.67
CA VAL A 42 5.47 1.41 -12.67
C VAL A 42 5.88 2.49 -11.68
N GLY A 43 5.17 3.62 -11.73
CA GLY A 43 5.37 4.72 -10.79
C GLY A 43 5.05 4.34 -9.35
N PRO A 44 5.51 5.15 -8.38
CA PRO A 44 5.22 4.92 -6.97
C PRO A 44 3.73 5.07 -6.68
N ILE A 45 3.26 4.41 -5.63
CA ILE A 45 1.90 4.57 -5.12
C ILE A 45 1.81 5.91 -4.38
N LEU A 46 0.88 6.77 -4.80
CA LEU A 46 0.54 7.99 -4.07
C LEU A 46 -0.34 7.64 -2.86
N VAL A 47 0.18 7.84 -1.65
CA VAL A 47 -0.58 7.68 -0.41
C VAL A 47 -0.81 9.05 0.20
N HIS A 48 -2.06 9.40 0.49
CA HIS A 48 -2.41 10.67 1.13
C HIS A 48 -3.40 10.48 2.28
N CYS A 49 -3.46 11.48 3.16
CA CYS A 49 -4.54 11.65 4.13
C CYS A 49 -4.94 13.13 4.14
N SER A 50 -5.17 13.74 5.31
CA SER A 50 -5.41 15.19 5.41
C SER A 50 -4.10 15.97 5.28
N ALA A 51 -3.24 15.93 6.30
CA ALA A 51 -1.92 16.57 6.27
C ALA A 51 -0.81 15.71 5.64
N GLY A 52 -1.13 14.48 5.20
CA GLY A 52 -0.16 13.57 4.55
C GLY A 52 0.85 12.90 5.49
N ILE A 53 0.72 13.04 6.82
CA ILE A 53 1.71 12.51 7.78
C ILE A 53 1.20 11.33 8.63
N GLY A 54 -0.01 11.41 9.19
CA GLY A 54 -0.48 10.44 10.20
C GLY A 54 -0.87 9.09 9.62
N ARG A 55 -2.06 9.02 8.98
CA ARG A 55 -2.55 7.78 8.36
C ARG A 55 -1.67 7.33 7.20
N THR A 56 -1.15 8.30 6.43
CA THR A 56 -0.18 8.05 5.36
C THR A 56 1.07 7.34 5.87
N GLY A 57 1.75 7.91 6.87
CA GLY A 57 2.95 7.30 7.44
C GLY A 57 2.67 5.94 8.07
N THR A 58 1.54 5.81 8.78
CA THR A 58 1.13 4.53 9.39
C THR A 58 0.92 3.45 8.33
N PHE A 59 0.22 3.75 7.23
CA PHE A 59 0.00 2.81 6.14
C PHE A 59 1.32 2.35 5.51
N ILE A 60 2.23 3.29 5.21
CA ILE A 60 3.55 2.99 4.63
C ILE A 60 4.38 2.11 5.57
N VAL A 61 4.44 2.44 6.87
CA VAL A 61 5.23 1.67 7.84
C VAL A 61 4.69 0.24 8.01
N ILE A 62 3.37 0.06 8.02
CA ILE A 62 2.78 -1.29 8.07
C ILE A 62 3.21 -2.12 6.86
N ASP A 63 3.17 -1.55 5.65
CA ASP A 63 3.62 -2.24 4.43
C ASP A 63 5.11 -2.61 4.51
N MET A 64 5.95 -1.67 4.92
CA MET A 64 7.38 -1.92 5.12
C MET A 64 7.63 -3.05 6.13
N ILE A 65 6.96 -3.05 7.28
CA ILE A 65 7.12 -4.08 8.31
C ILE A 65 6.67 -5.44 7.79
N LEU A 66 5.54 -5.52 7.08
CA LEU A 66 5.05 -6.77 6.50
C LEU A 66 6.02 -7.30 5.42
N ASP A 67 6.61 -6.42 4.61
CA ASP A 67 7.65 -6.81 3.66
C ASP A 67 8.90 -7.36 4.38
N GLN A 68 9.34 -6.72 5.47
CA GLN A 68 10.45 -7.24 6.29
C GLN A 68 10.12 -8.61 6.90
N ILE A 69 8.90 -8.81 7.42
CA ILE A 69 8.45 -10.09 7.97
C ILE A 69 8.40 -11.18 6.88
N LYS A 70 7.98 -10.87 5.65
CA LYS A 70 7.93 -11.87 4.56
C LYS A 70 9.31 -12.31 4.07
N ARG A 71 10.33 -11.47 4.24
CA ARG A 71 11.71 -11.75 3.81
C ARG A 71 12.50 -12.58 4.82
N HIS A 72 11.98 -12.74 6.05
CA HIS A 72 12.65 -13.42 7.17
C HIS A 72 11.78 -14.54 7.73
#